data_AF-A0A9N7R7D9-F1
#
_entry.id   AF-A0A9N7R7D9-F1
#
_cell.length_a   1.000
_cell.length_b   1.000
_cell.length_c   1.000
_cell.angle_alpha   90.00
_cell.angle_beta   90.00
_cell.angle_gamma   90.00
#
_symmetry.space_group_name_H-M   'P 1'
#
loop_
_entity.id
_entity.type
_entity.pdbx_description
1 polymer ?
#
loop_
_entity_poly.entity_id
_entity_poly.type
_entity_poly.pdbx_seq_one_letter_code
_entity_poly.pdbx_strand_id
1 'polypeptide(L)'
;MAALDLFKLSFLVSALFSGSDLAGSPPEKKAAGVRVFPPTCSRIECPSYDVINTGDGFEIRRYDSSMWVSTQPIEDVSLVKAGSIGFLQ
;
A
#
# COMPACT_ATOMS: atom_id res chain seq x y z
N MET A 1 9.03 28.50 -51.46
CA MET A 1 10.07 28.06 -50.49
C MET A 1 9.84 28.78 -49.16
N ALA A 2 8.76 28.40 -48.46
CA ALA A 2 8.38 29.00 -47.17
C ALA A 2 7.55 28.01 -46.33
N ALA A 3 6.82 27.09 -46.99
CA ALA A 3 6.06 26.04 -46.32
C ALA A 3 6.94 24.93 -45.68
N LEU A 4 8.17 24.74 -46.14
CA LEU A 4 9.11 23.74 -45.58
C LEU A 4 9.71 24.18 -44.24
N ASP A 5 9.81 25.49 -43.98
CA ASP A 5 10.34 26.03 -42.72
C ASP A 5 9.32 25.95 -41.57
N LEU A 6 8.03 26.09 -41.87
CA LEU A 6 6.95 25.93 -40.89
C LEU A 6 6.84 24.47 -40.40
N PHE A 7 7.09 23.49 -41.27
CA PHE A 7 7.07 22.07 -40.89
C PHE A 7 8.26 21.67 -40.01
N LYS A 8 9.42 22.32 -40.18
CA LYS A 8 10.60 22.12 -39.32
C LYS A 8 10.44 22.78 -37.95
N LEU A 9 9.81 23.95 -37.89
CA LEU A 9 9.49 24.62 -36.61
C LEU A 9 8.52 23.79 -35.76
N SER A 10 7.56 23.09 -36.38
CA SER A 10 6.66 22.16 -35.69
C SER A 10 7.42 21.05 -34.95
N PHE A 11 8.43 20.43 -35.59
CA PHE A 11 9.24 19.38 -34.97
C PHE A 11 10.07 19.86 -33.77
N LEU A 12 10.58 21.09 -33.82
CA LEU A 12 11.36 21.66 -32.70
C LEU A 12 10.48 22.01 -31.51
N VAL A 13 9.23 22.42 -31.75
CA VAL A 13 8.26 22.74 -30.70
C VAL A 13 7.77 21.46 -29.99
N SER A 14 7.54 20.36 -30.71
CA SER A 14 7.17 19.06 -30.11
C SER A 14 8.28 18.44 -29.23
N ALA A 15 9.55 18.75 -29.52
CA ALA A 15 10.68 18.28 -28.71
C ALA A 15 10.81 19.01 -27.36
N LEU A 16 10.32 20.26 -27.27
CA LEU A 16 10.34 21.03 -26.01
C LEU A 16 9.23 20.59 -25.04
N PHE A 17 8.13 20.02 -25.53
CA PHE A 17 7.02 19.55 -24.69
C PHE A 17 7.12 18.08 -24.27
N SER A 18 8.05 17.29 -24.82
CA SER A 18 8.27 15.89 -24.43
C SER A 18 9.23 15.71 -23.25
N GLY A 19 9.62 16.79 -22.58
CA GLY A 19 10.68 16.80 -21.57
C GLY A 19 10.23 17.05 -20.12
N SER A 20 8.98 16.74 -19.75
CA SER A 20 8.50 16.91 -18.37
C SER A 20 8.24 15.58 -17.66
N ASP A 21 9.20 14.65 -17.69
CA ASP A 21 9.25 13.51 -16.75
C ASP A 21 10.72 13.16 -16.41
N LEU A 22 11.50 14.17 -16.03
CA LEU A 22 12.82 13.98 -15.39
C LEU A 22 12.83 14.65 -14.01
N ALA A 23 11.85 14.25 -13.20
CA ALA A 23 12.00 14.22 -11.75
C ALA A 23 11.24 12.99 -11.24
N GLY A 24 11.58 11.81 -11.80
CA GLY A 24 11.51 10.60 -11.01
C GLY A 24 12.39 10.85 -9.81
N SER A 25 11.77 11.21 -8.69
CA SER A 25 12.41 11.11 -7.39
C SER A 25 13.12 9.75 -7.34
N PRO A 26 14.33 9.66 -6.76
CA PRO A 26 14.85 8.34 -6.41
C PRO A 26 13.70 7.62 -5.71
N PRO A 27 13.38 6.34 -6.04
CA PRO A 27 12.40 5.61 -5.27
C PRO A 27 12.85 5.79 -3.84
N GLU A 28 12.04 6.51 -3.07
CA GLU A 28 12.31 6.78 -1.69
C GLU A 28 12.58 5.38 -1.14
N LYS A 29 13.83 5.12 -0.76
CA LYS A 29 14.15 3.89 -0.04
C LYS A 29 13.33 4.08 1.22
N LYS A 30 12.08 3.61 1.21
CA LYS A 30 11.24 3.54 2.39
C LYS A 30 12.16 2.91 3.39
N ALA A 31 12.58 3.72 4.36
CA ALA A 31 13.41 3.26 5.46
C ALA A 31 12.76 1.96 5.89
N ALA A 32 13.52 0.87 5.90
CA ALA A 32 13.03 -0.45 6.28
C ALA A 32 12.13 -0.25 7.51
N GLY A 33 10.84 -0.52 7.30
CA GLY A 33 9.75 0.19 7.95
C GLY A 33 9.92 0.24 9.46
N VAL A 34 9.77 1.43 10.04
CA VAL A 34 9.32 1.50 11.42
C VAL A 34 7.99 0.74 11.45
N ARG A 35 7.99 -0.44 12.09
CA ARG A 35 6.81 -1.28 12.25
C ARG A 35 5.67 -0.40 12.77
N VAL A 36 4.64 -0.22 11.95
CA VAL A 36 3.54 0.69 12.25
C VAL A 36 2.57 -0.03 13.18
N PHE A 37 2.10 0.69 14.20
CA PHE A 37 1.05 0.21 15.09
C PHE A 37 -0.18 1.12 14.94
N PRO A 38 -1.41 0.56 14.99
CA PRO A 38 -2.61 1.36 15.07
C PRO A 38 -2.58 2.28 16.30
N PRO A 39 -3.22 3.46 16.29
CA PRO A 39 -3.25 4.36 17.45
C PRO A 39 -3.75 3.71 18.75
N THR A 40 -4.66 2.74 18.61
CA THR A 40 -5.20 1.91 19.71
C THR A 40 -4.13 1.03 20.37
N CYS A 41 -3.04 0.75 19.67
CA CYS A 41 -1.94 -0.12 20.10
C CYS A 41 -0.77 0.66 20.74
N SER A 42 -0.98 1.92 21.14
CA SER A 42 0.05 2.71 21.84
C SER A 42 0.35 2.23 23.27
N ARG A 43 -0.55 1.44 23.86
CA ARG A 43 -0.46 0.96 25.26
C ARG A 43 -0.69 -0.54 25.43
N ILE A 44 -0.97 -1.26 24.34
CA ILE A 44 -1.22 -2.70 24.34
C ILE A 44 -0.38 -3.35 23.24
N GLU A 45 0.02 -4.59 23.46
CA GLU A 45 0.77 -5.35 22.45
C GLU A 45 -0.14 -5.67 21.27
N CYS A 46 0.34 -5.39 20.06
CA CYS A 46 -0.35 -5.70 18.82
C CYS A 46 0.63 -6.33 17.82
N PRO A 47 0.16 -7.20 16.92
CA PRO A 47 0.99 -7.69 15.83
C PRO A 47 1.49 -6.53 14.98
N SER A 48 2.80 -6.45 14.80
CA SER A 48 3.41 -5.45 13.93
C SER A 48 3.14 -5.75 12.45
N TYR A 49 2.99 -4.71 11.65
CA TYR A 49 2.86 -4.85 10.19
C TYR A 49 3.57 -3.72 9.44
N ASP A 50 3.81 -3.97 8.16
CA ASP A 50 4.23 -2.97 7.19
C ASP A 50 3.05 -2.54 6.32
N VAL A 51 2.86 -1.23 6.14
CA VAL A 51 1.92 -0.69 5.15
C VAL A 51 2.61 -0.62 3.80
N ILE A 52 2.28 -1.55 2.91
CA ILE A 52 2.91 -1.64 1.58
C ILE A 52 2.18 -0.79 0.53
N ASN A 53 0.88 -0.54 0.69
CA ASN A 53 0.08 0.34 -0.16
C ASN A 53 -1.17 0.86 0.57
N THR A 54 -1.77 1.94 0.07
CA THR A 54 -3.00 2.56 0.59
C THR A 54 -3.89 3.00 -0.57
N GLY A 55 -5.21 2.85 -0.42
CA GLY A 55 -6.20 3.31 -1.39
C GLY A 55 -7.38 4.00 -0.69
N ASP A 56 -8.42 4.31 -1.46
CA ASP A 56 -9.63 4.93 -0.91
C ASP A 56 -10.41 3.92 -0.04
N GLY A 57 -10.44 4.15 1.27
CA GLY A 57 -11.13 3.29 2.24
C GLY A 57 -10.42 1.99 2.60
N PHE A 58 -9.17 1.76 2.15
CA PHE A 58 -8.42 0.55 2.50
C PHE A 58 -6.90 0.75 2.55
N GLU A 59 -6.22 -0.20 3.19
CA GLU A 59 -4.77 -0.32 3.22
C GLU A 59 -4.33 -1.77 3.02
N ILE A 60 -3.14 -1.95 2.45
CA ILE A 60 -2.52 -3.26 2.28
C ILE A 60 -1.44 -3.41 3.36
N ARG A 61 -1.69 -4.30 4.31
CA ARG A 61 -0.78 -4.61 5.43
C ARG A 61 -0.10 -5.96 5.21
N ARG A 62 1.23 -5.97 5.28
CA ARG A 62 2.02 -7.22 5.35
C ARG A 62 2.33 -7.51 6.82
N TYR A 63 1.86 -8.65 7.29
CA TYR A 63 2.30 -9.26 8.54
C TYR A 63 3.39 -10.29 8.19
N ASP A 64 4.56 -10.19 8.82
CA ASP A 64 5.67 -11.11 8.56
C ASP A 64 5.46 -12.45 9.28
N SER A 65 6.11 -12.62 10.43
CA SER A 65 5.92 -13.79 11.30
C SER A 65 5.32 -13.34 12.62
N SER A 66 4.23 -13.98 13.02
CA SER A 66 3.58 -13.78 14.32
C SER A 66 2.97 -15.10 14.76
N MET A 67 3.06 -15.38 16.05
CA MET A 67 2.41 -16.55 16.64
C MET A 67 0.94 -16.23 16.88
N TRP A 68 0.06 -17.14 16.48
CA TRP A 68 -1.38 -17.05 16.72
C TRP A 68 -1.82 -18.29 17.48
N VAL A 69 -2.64 -18.08 18.52
CA VAL A 69 -3.34 -19.17 19.18
C VAL A 69 -4.62 -19.44 18.40
N SER A 70 -4.92 -20.71 18.15
CA SER A 70 -6.13 -21.13 17.45
C SER A 70 -6.77 -22.29 18.18
N THR A 71 -8.11 -22.35 18.12
CA THR A 71 -8.90 -23.45 18.67
C THR A 71 -9.12 -24.54 17.64
N GLN A 72 -9.74 -25.65 18.04
CA GLN A 72 -10.29 -26.61 17.08
C GLN A 72 -11.38 -25.95 16.22
N PRO A 73 -11.63 -26.45 14.99
CA PRO A 73 -12.71 -25.95 14.14
C PRO A 73 -14.07 -26.01 14.84
N ILE A 74 -14.87 -24.96 14.65
CA ILE A 74 -16.25 -24.88 15.14
C ILE A 74 -17.17 -24.77 13.93
N GLU A 75 -17.85 -25.88 13.61
CA GLU A 75 -18.80 -25.95 12.49
C GLU A 75 -20.13 -25.29 12.88
N ASP A 76 -20.37 -24.07 12.39
CA ASP A 76 -21.64 -23.35 12.54
C ASP A 76 -21.84 -22.40 11.35
N VAL A 77 -23.09 -22.03 11.07
CA VAL A 77 -23.42 -21.04 10.03
C VAL A 77 -23.29 -19.60 10.53
N SER A 78 -23.25 -19.41 11.85
CA SER A 78 -23.20 -18.10 12.50
C SER A 78 -21.78 -17.78 13.00
N LEU A 79 -21.17 -16.76 12.38
CA LEU A 79 -19.88 -16.21 12.82
C LEU A 79 -19.91 -15.72 14.28
N VAL A 80 -21.01 -15.07 14.68
CA VAL A 80 -21.13 -14.52 16.05
C VAL A 80 -21.16 -15.64 17.08
N LYS A 81 -21.92 -16.71 16.82
CA LYS A 81 -22.04 -17.85 17.73
C LYS A 81 -20.73 -18.64 17.80
N ALA A 82 -20.14 -18.97 16.65
CA ALA A 82 -18.86 -19.67 16.58
C ALA A 82 -17.73 -18.87 17.25
N GLY A 83 -17.66 -17.56 16.99
CA GLY A 83 -16.67 -16.67 17.60
C GLY A 83 -16.83 -16.54 19.12
N SER A 84 -18.07 -16.50 19.63
CA SER A 84 -18.31 -16.45 21.08
C SER A 84 -17.88 -17.74 21.78
N ILE A 85 -18.09 -18.90 21.15
CA ILE A 85 -17.62 -20.19 21.69
C ILE A 85 -16.09 -20.25 21.64
N GLY A 86 -15.47 -19.91 20.50
CA GLY A 86 -14.03 -19.98 20.31
C GLY A 86 -13.24 -19.04 21.22
N PHE A 87 -13.80 -17.88 21.57
CA PHE A 87 -13.15 -16.92 22.48
C PHE A 87 -13.07 -17.42 23.94
N LEU A 88 -13.94 -18.36 24.34
CA LEU A 88 -14.05 -18.84 25.73
C LEU A 88 -13.34 -20.19 25.99
N GLN A 89 -12.70 -20.78 24.98
CA GLN A 89 -11.91 -22.03 25.11
C GLN A 89 -10.51 -21.75 25.66
#